data_AF-A0A7W7ZJY6-F1
#
_entry.id   AF-A0A7W7ZJY6-F1
#
_cell.length_a   1.000
_cell.length_b   1.000
_cell.length_c   1.000
_cell.angle_alpha   90.00
_cell.angle_beta   90.00
_cell.angle_gamma   90.00
#
_symmetry.space_group_name_H-M   'P 1'
#
loop_
_entity.id
_entity.type
_entity.pdbx_description
1 polymer ?
#
loop_
_entity_poly.entity_id
_entity_poly.type
_entity_poly.pdbx_seq_one_letter_code
_entity_poly.pdbx_strand_id
1 'polypeptide(L)'
;MPPSSFRYRILIVDDEAPLRDIGKLLLEAQGYEVLCAEDGFEGLAALKQALPDLIISDLRMPNMNGFEFLSVVRRRFPIIPVIVISGEFSGVSVPESVLADAFFSKGAYKIPELFERICDLVHELPSRPKTGKPNQAAVWVMNNRGTVAVTCSECLRTFPVAEVARGENEAECDFCSCMVRFEIIGETAIGKVFPAVSVPSVDSHI
;
A
#
# COMPACT_ATOMS: atom_id res chain seq x y z
N MET A 1 8.27 8.81 -19.18
CA MET A 1 7.01 8.05 -19.38
C MET A 1 7.13 6.77 -18.57
N PRO A 2 6.22 6.51 -17.61
CA PRO A 2 6.24 5.24 -16.89
C PRO A 2 5.89 4.09 -17.87
N PRO A 3 6.55 2.92 -17.75
CA PRO A 3 6.44 1.83 -18.71
C PRO A 3 5.05 1.16 -18.67
N SER A 4 4.54 0.86 -19.87
CA SER A 4 3.29 0.15 -20.11
C SER A 4 3.29 -1.26 -19.51
N SER A 5 2.74 -1.41 -18.30
CA SER A 5 1.93 -2.60 -17.92
C SER A 5 1.34 -2.55 -16.49
N PHE A 6 1.45 -1.48 -15.71
CA PHE A 6 0.58 -1.23 -14.54
C PHE A 6 0.28 0.27 -14.46
N ARG A 7 -0.98 0.65 -14.21
CA ARG A 7 -1.31 2.02 -13.80
C ARG A 7 -1.13 2.08 -12.30
N TYR A 8 -0.20 2.90 -11.81
CA TYR A 8 -0.06 3.13 -10.39
C TYR A 8 -1.29 3.87 -9.86
N ARG A 9 -1.74 3.50 -8.67
CA ARG A 9 -2.91 4.08 -8.02
C ARG A 9 -2.51 5.12 -6.99
N ILE A 10 -3.10 6.29 -7.05
CA ILE A 10 -2.87 7.38 -6.11
C ILE A 10 -4.18 7.68 -5.37
N LEU A 11 -4.11 7.78 -4.05
CA LEU A 11 -5.22 8.24 -3.21
C LEU A 11 -5.00 9.71 -2.85
N ILE A 12 -5.93 10.59 -3.22
CA ILE A 12 -5.96 11.99 -2.80
C ILE A 12 -6.96 12.13 -1.66
N VAL A 13 -6.51 12.67 -0.52
CA VAL A 13 -7.33 12.97 0.65
C VAL A 13 -7.23 14.48 0.93
N ASP A 14 -8.26 15.21 0.57
CA ASP A 14 -8.31 16.68 0.67
C ASP A 14 -9.78 17.09 0.75
N ASP A 15 -10.16 17.99 1.65
CA ASP A 15 -11.56 18.42 1.81
C ASP A 15 -11.98 19.48 0.78
N GLU A 16 -11.00 20.15 0.15
CA GLU A 16 -11.24 21.16 -0.87
C GLU A 16 -11.54 20.51 -2.23
N ALA A 17 -12.82 20.23 -2.50
CA ALA A 17 -13.27 19.59 -3.74
C ALA A 17 -12.65 20.17 -5.03
N PRO A 18 -12.53 21.50 -5.23
CA PRO A 18 -11.89 22.05 -6.44
C PRO A 18 -10.42 21.64 -6.58
N LEU A 19 -9.65 21.62 -5.50
CA LEU A 19 -8.24 21.22 -5.52
C LEU A 19 -8.10 19.72 -5.78
N ARG A 20 -8.95 18.92 -5.13
CA ARG A 20 -9.01 17.48 -5.30
C ARG A 20 -9.35 17.09 -6.74
N ASP A 21 -10.33 17.75 -7.36
CA ASP A 21 -10.75 17.51 -8.74
C ASP A 21 -9.65 17.90 -9.76
N ILE A 22 -8.99 19.03 -9.54
CA ILE A 22 -7.85 19.46 -10.38
C ILE A 22 -6.69 18.46 -10.24
N GLY A 23 -6.34 18.06 -9.02
CA GLY A 23 -5.29 17.08 -8.75
C GLY A 23 -5.59 15.74 -9.42
N LYS A 24 -6.83 15.26 -9.31
CA LYS A 24 -7.30 14.06 -9.98
C LYS A 24 -7.12 14.15 -11.49
N LEU A 25 -7.62 15.21 -12.12
CA LEU A 25 -7.53 15.39 -13.57
C LEU A 25 -6.06 15.40 -14.04
N LEU A 26 -5.18 16.10 -13.33
CA LEU A 26 -3.77 16.18 -13.68
C LEU A 26 -3.07 14.83 -13.58
N LEU A 27 -3.35 14.05 -12.55
CA LEU A 27 -2.75 12.73 -12.34
C LEU A 27 -3.32 11.69 -13.33
N GLU A 28 -4.62 11.69 -13.56
CA GLU A 28 -5.25 10.81 -14.57
C GLU A 28 -4.71 11.09 -15.98
N ALA A 29 -4.45 12.37 -16.32
CA ALA A 29 -3.82 12.75 -17.58
C ALA A 29 -2.38 12.19 -17.75
N GLN A 30 -1.69 11.89 -16.65
CA GLN A 30 -0.38 11.20 -16.66
C GLN A 30 -0.51 9.67 -16.66
N GLY A 31 -1.72 9.12 -16.65
CA GLY A 31 -2.00 7.68 -16.72
C GLY A 31 -2.09 6.97 -15.36
N TYR A 32 -2.15 7.71 -14.26
CA TYR A 32 -2.42 7.16 -12.92
C TYR A 32 -3.90 6.81 -12.76
N GLU A 33 -4.19 5.80 -11.93
CA GLU A 33 -5.54 5.57 -11.40
C GLU A 33 -5.70 6.41 -10.13
N VAL A 34 -6.76 7.21 -10.01
CA VAL A 34 -6.91 8.12 -8.88
C VAL A 34 -8.16 7.79 -8.07
N LEU A 35 -7.97 7.58 -6.77
CA LEU A 35 -9.02 7.54 -5.77
C LEU A 35 -9.07 8.88 -5.04
N CYS A 36 -10.27 9.29 -4.62
CA CYS A 36 -10.49 10.53 -3.88
C CYS A 36 -11.25 10.24 -2.58
N ALA A 37 -10.91 11.00 -1.55
CA ALA A 37 -11.58 11.02 -0.26
C ALA A 37 -11.63 12.46 0.25
N GLU A 38 -12.72 12.83 0.92
CA GLU A 38 -12.92 14.19 1.43
C GLU A 38 -12.36 14.39 2.85
N ASP A 39 -12.12 13.30 3.58
CA ASP A 39 -11.52 13.33 4.91
C ASP A 39 -10.74 12.04 5.24
N GLY A 40 -10.14 11.99 6.42
CA GLY A 40 -9.39 10.83 6.88
C GLY A 40 -10.22 9.55 7.03
N PHE A 41 -11.52 9.62 7.35
CA PHE A 41 -12.37 8.44 7.47
C PHE A 41 -12.64 7.82 6.09
N GLU A 42 -12.98 8.64 5.11
CA GLU A 42 -13.13 8.19 3.73
C GLU A 42 -11.81 7.67 3.16
N GLY A 43 -10.68 8.31 3.50
CA GLY A 43 -9.35 7.82 3.12
C GLY A 43 -9.07 6.42 3.66
N LEU A 44 -9.43 6.15 4.93
CA LEU A 44 -9.32 4.81 5.53
C LEU A 44 -10.30 3.81 4.89
N ALA A 45 -11.49 4.24 4.49
CA ALA A 45 -12.43 3.38 3.78
C ALA A 45 -11.92 3.02 2.38
N ALA A 46 -11.33 3.97 1.65
CA ALA A 46 -10.71 3.74 0.35
C ALA A 46 -9.56 2.73 0.44
N LEU A 47 -8.71 2.85 1.47
CA LEU A 47 -7.61 1.91 1.74
C LEU A 47 -8.08 0.46 1.94
N LYS A 48 -9.31 0.24 2.43
CA LYS A 48 -9.89 -1.11 2.59
C LYS A 48 -10.39 -1.68 1.27
N GLN A 49 -10.85 -0.84 0.35
CA GLN A 49 -11.41 -1.28 -0.94
C GLN A 49 -10.30 -1.57 -1.94
N ALA A 50 -9.31 -0.69 -1.99
CA ALA A 50 -8.31 -0.65 -3.05
C ALA A 50 -7.03 -0.01 -2.51
N LEU A 51 -5.98 -0.82 -2.28
CA LEU A 51 -4.70 -0.29 -1.82
C LEU A 51 -4.06 0.60 -2.90
N PRO A 52 -3.77 1.89 -2.59
CA PRO A 52 -3.01 2.77 -3.45
C PRO A 52 -1.51 2.47 -3.34
N ASP A 53 -0.77 2.88 -4.36
CA ASP A 53 0.68 2.85 -4.38
C ASP A 53 1.28 4.14 -3.78
N LEU A 54 0.52 5.24 -3.76
CA LEU A 54 0.93 6.51 -3.12
C LEU A 54 -0.29 7.25 -2.56
N ILE A 55 -0.10 7.96 -1.44
CA ILE A 55 -1.11 8.82 -0.82
C ILE A 55 -0.67 10.28 -0.91
N ILE A 56 -1.59 11.15 -1.32
CA ILE A 56 -1.46 12.60 -1.21
C ILE A 56 -2.52 13.07 -0.22
N SER A 57 -2.11 13.71 0.88
CA SER A 57 -3.05 14.13 1.93
C SER A 57 -2.84 15.59 2.31
N ASP A 58 -3.93 16.33 2.52
CA ASP A 58 -3.89 17.51 3.38
C ASP A 58 -3.82 17.09 4.86
N LEU A 59 -3.35 18.01 5.71
CA LEU A 59 -3.35 17.92 7.16
C LEU A 59 -4.61 18.51 7.79
N ARG A 60 -5.16 19.57 7.19
CA ARG A 60 -6.40 20.20 7.69
C ARG A 60 -7.58 19.69 6.89
N MET A 61 -8.38 18.85 7.53
CA MET A 61 -9.62 18.32 6.97
C MET A 61 -10.66 18.25 8.11
N PRO A 62 -11.96 18.32 7.81
CA PRO A 62 -13.00 18.11 8.80
C PRO A 62 -13.01 16.66 9.28
N ASN A 63 -13.73 16.41 10.37
CA ASN A 63 -13.90 15.07 10.97
C ASN A 63 -12.57 14.46 11.46
N MET A 64 -11.93 13.62 10.63
CA MET A 64 -10.60 13.08 10.91
C MET A 64 -9.57 13.88 10.11
N ASN A 65 -8.68 14.57 10.84
CA ASN A 65 -7.65 15.37 10.21
C ASN A 65 -6.52 14.50 9.63
N GLY A 66 -5.65 15.11 8.82
CA GLY A 66 -4.56 14.39 8.18
C GLY A 66 -3.52 13.84 9.15
N PHE A 67 -3.32 14.45 10.32
CA PHE A 67 -2.39 13.91 11.33
C PHE A 67 -2.88 12.55 11.86
N GLU A 68 -4.16 12.47 12.20
CA GLU A 68 -4.80 11.24 12.69
C GLU A 68 -4.81 10.17 11.60
N PHE A 69 -5.22 10.55 10.39
CA PHE A 69 -5.21 9.68 9.22
C PHE A 69 -3.82 9.09 8.96
N LEU A 70 -2.80 9.94 8.86
CA LEU A 70 -1.44 9.51 8.58
C LEU A 70 -0.82 8.68 9.71
N SER A 71 -1.19 8.94 10.97
CA SER A 71 -0.78 8.09 12.09
C SER A 71 -1.29 6.65 11.91
N VAL A 72 -2.55 6.49 11.49
CA VAL A 72 -3.13 5.17 11.19
C VAL A 72 -2.47 4.54 9.96
N VAL A 73 -2.27 5.32 8.89
CA VAL A 73 -1.61 4.86 7.66
C VAL A 73 -0.20 4.37 7.95
N ARG A 74 0.59 5.08 8.77
CA ARG A 74 1.96 4.68 9.08
C ARG A 74 2.06 3.43 9.95
N ARG A 75 1.10 3.25 10.86
CA ARG A 75 1.04 2.02 11.68
C ARG A 75 0.59 0.81 10.86
N ARG A 76 -0.36 0.99 9.94
CA ARG A 76 -0.94 -0.12 9.16
C ARG A 76 -0.18 -0.35 7.87
N PHE A 77 0.09 0.68 7.09
CA PHE A 77 0.65 0.63 5.74
C PHE A 77 1.99 1.41 5.67
N PRO A 78 3.02 1.04 6.44
CA PRO A 78 4.26 1.82 6.56
C PRO A 78 5.01 1.99 5.23
N ILE A 79 4.80 1.08 4.27
CA ILE A 79 5.47 1.05 2.96
C ILE A 79 4.83 2.00 1.97
N ILE A 80 3.56 2.41 2.15
CA ILE A 80 2.91 3.31 1.20
C ILE A 80 3.52 4.71 1.35
N PRO A 81 4.15 5.27 0.30
CA PRO A 81 4.66 6.62 0.33
C PRO A 81 3.52 7.62 0.50
N VAL A 82 3.79 8.63 1.33
CA VAL A 82 2.87 9.71 1.66
C VAL A 82 3.50 11.03 1.27
N ILE A 83 2.80 11.79 0.44
CA ILE A 83 3.05 13.20 0.19
C ILE A 83 2.02 14.01 0.97
N VAL A 84 2.49 15.00 1.72
CA VAL A 84 1.60 15.98 2.36
C VAL A 84 1.58 17.26 1.55
N ILE A 85 0.39 17.77 1.24
CA ILE A 85 0.20 19.08 0.62
C ILE A 85 -0.74 19.90 1.51
N SER A 86 -0.20 20.89 2.23
CA SER A 86 -1.01 21.65 3.19
C SER A 86 -0.67 23.13 3.21
N GLY A 87 -1.68 23.98 3.40
CA GLY A 87 -1.49 25.43 3.59
C GLY A 87 -0.88 25.79 4.95
N GLU A 88 -0.96 24.87 5.93
CA GLU A 88 -0.34 25.05 7.25
C GLU A 88 1.18 24.89 7.22
N PHE A 89 1.70 24.28 6.15
CA PHE A 89 3.13 24.06 6.00
C PHE A 89 3.82 25.34 5.49
N SER A 90 4.38 26.11 6.41
CA SER A 90 5.29 27.24 6.16
C SER A 90 6.77 26.90 6.44
N GLY A 91 7.09 25.61 6.63
CA GLY A 91 8.46 25.13 6.85
C GLY A 91 8.93 25.09 8.32
N VAL A 92 8.07 25.41 9.30
CA VAL A 92 8.53 25.58 10.71
C VAL A 92 8.01 24.53 11.71
N SER A 93 6.92 23.79 11.44
CA SER A 93 6.56 22.65 12.31
C SER A 93 5.62 21.67 11.64
N VAL A 94 6.19 20.68 10.96
CA VAL A 94 5.54 19.37 10.92
C VAL A 94 5.92 18.70 12.24
N PRO A 95 4.97 18.25 13.07
CA PRO A 95 5.30 17.45 14.25
C PRO A 95 6.24 16.32 13.82
N GLU A 96 7.33 16.05 14.55
CA GLU A 96 8.24 14.92 14.28
C GLU A 96 7.49 13.58 14.11
N SER A 97 6.25 13.51 14.62
CA SER A 97 5.34 12.37 14.50
C SER A 97 4.69 12.18 13.12
N VAL A 98 4.70 13.16 12.21
CA VAL A 98 4.18 12.97 10.84
C VAL A 98 5.30 12.44 9.98
N LEU A 99 5.34 11.12 9.87
CA LEU A 99 6.16 10.44 8.90
C LEU A 99 5.49 10.68 7.53
N ALA A 100 5.95 11.65 6.75
CA ALA A 100 5.64 11.78 5.33
C ALA A 100 6.95 11.76 4.54
N ASP A 101 6.90 11.27 3.31
CA ASP A 101 8.07 11.13 2.44
C ASP A 101 8.34 12.42 1.66
N ALA A 102 7.35 13.31 1.57
CA ALA A 102 7.49 14.66 1.02
C ALA A 102 6.45 15.62 1.59
N PHE A 103 6.78 16.91 1.58
CA PHE A 103 5.90 18.00 2.02
C PHE A 103 5.88 19.13 0.99
N PHE A 104 4.69 19.63 0.69
CA PHE A 104 4.46 20.78 -0.18
C PHE A 104 3.51 21.77 0.49
N SER A 105 3.74 23.06 0.26
CA SER A 105 2.86 24.13 0.76
C SER A 105 1.79 24.44 -0.27
N LYS A 106 0.50 24.34 0.09
CA LYS A 106 -0.62 24.66 -0.83
C LYS A 106 -0.43 26.08 -1.39
N GLY A 107 -0.51 26.22 -2.71
CA GLY A 107 -0.37 27.50 -3.41
C GLY A 107 1.07 27.97 -3.69
N ALA A 108 2.10 27.26 -3.22
CA ALA A 108 3.50 27.65 -3.46
C ALA A 108 4.37 26.57 -4.15
N TYR A 109 3.86 25.35 -4.33
CA TYR A 109 4.56 24.30 -5.05
C TYR A 109 4.35 24.40 -6.56
N LYS A 110 5.35 23.94 -7.34
CA LYS A 110 5.21 23.82 -8.79
C LYS A 110 4.76 22.42 -9.16
N ILE A 111 3.83 22.34 -10.11
CA ILE A 111 3.30 21.07 -10.63
C ILE A 111 4.41 20.11 -11.11
N PRO A 112 5.45 20.55 -11.85
CA PRO A 112 6.55 19.66 -12.24
C PRO A 112 7.30 19.04 -11.07
N GLU A 113 7.54 19.81 -9.99
CA GLU A 113 8.25 19.35 -8.79
C GLU A 113 7.43 18.29 -8.03
N LEU A 114 6.11 18.47 -7.97
CA LEU A 114 5.20 17.45 -7.42
C LEU A 114 5.26 16.15 -8.23
N PHE A 115 5.20 16.24 -9.56
CA PHE A 115 5.24 15.06 -10.42
C PHE A 115 6.57 14.32 -10.38
N GLU A 116 7.68 15.06 -10.34
CA GLU A 116 9.01 14.48 -10.14
C GLU A 116 9.03 13.67 -8.85
N ARG A 117 8.55 14.26 -7.75
CA ARG A 117 8.53 13.57 -6.45
C ARG A 117 7.62 12.34 -6.43
N ILE A 118 6.46 12.41 -7.08
CA ILE A 118 5.57 11.26 -7.26
C ILE A 118 6.30 10.15 -8.03
N CYS A 119 7.00 10.50 -9.12
CA CYS A 119 7.74 9.54 -9.90
C CYS A 119 8.84 8.87 -9.07
N ASP A 120 9.65 9.63 -8.34
CA ASP A 120 10.73 9.08 -7.50
C ASP A 120 10.17 8.07 -6.49
N LEU A 121 9.15 8.49 -5.72
CA LEU A 121 8.55 7.63 -4.69
C LEU A 121 7.95 6.36 -5.27
N VAL A 122 7.29 6.46 -6.42
CA VAL A 122 6.67 5.29 -7.07
C VAL A 122 7.72 4.36 -7.70
N HIS A 123 8.86 4.88 -8.18
CA HIS A 123 9.95 4.04 -8.73
C HIS A 123 10.81 3.39 -7.63
N GLU A 124 10.93 4.03 -6.46
CA GLU A 124 11.61 3.49 -5.28
C GLU A 124 10.81 2.35 -4.60
N LEU A 125 9.52 2.22 -4.91
CA LEU A 125 8.71 1.10 -4.43
C LEU A 125 9.25 -0.23 -4.98
N PRO A 126 9.42 -1.27 -4.15
CA PRO A 126 9.68 -2.61 -4.65
C PRO A 126 8.57 -2.98 -5.65
N SER A 127 8.97 -3.47 -6.82
CA SER A 127 8.04 -3.73 -7.92
C SER A 127 6.92 -4.66 -7.44
N ARG A 128 5.70 -4.13 -7.34
CA ARG A 128 4.52 -4.96 -7.03
C ARG A 128 4.42 -6.02 -8.13
N PRO A 129 4.49 -7.33 -7.82
CA PRO A 129 4.38 -8.35 -8.85
C PRO A 129 3.04 -8.19 -9.59
N LYS A 130 3.09 -8.12 -10.93
CA LYS A 130 1.89 -8.09 -11.81
C LYS A 130 1.19 -9.43 -11.94
N THR A 131 1.48 -10.36 -11.05
CA THR A 131 0.75 -11.61 -10.96
C THR A 131 -0.57 -11.29 -10.27
N GLY A 132 -1.69 -11.59 -10.93
CA GLY A 132 -2.99 -11.63 -10.27
C GLY A 132 -2.84 -12.34 -8.93
N LYS A 133 -3.56 -11.87 -7.90
CA LYS A 133 -3.44 -12.33 -6.52
C LYS A 133 -3.13 -13.82 -6.50
N PRO A 134 -1.94 -14.24 -6.04
CA PRO A 134 -1.69 -15.66 -5.92
C PRO A 134 -2.79 -16.19 -5.00
N ASN A 135 -3.49 -17.23 -5.45
CA ASN A 135 -4.59 -17.83 -4.69
C ASN A 135 -4.08 -18.55 -3.41
N GLN A 136 -2.76 -18.56 -3.24
CA GLN A 136 -2.04 -19.13 -2.11
C GLN A 136 -0.90 -18.18 -1.73
N ALA A 137 -0.73 -17.90 -0.44
CA ALA A 137 0.34 -17.04 0.04
C ALA A 137 1.71 -17.72 -0.08
N ALA A 138 2.73 -16.96 -0.49
CA ALA A 138 4.12 -17.41 -0.38
C ALA A 138 4.53 -17.48 1.10
N VAL A 139 5.08 -18.62 1.51
CA VAL A 139 5.48 -18.88 2.89
C VAL A 139 6.97 -18.66 3.07
N TRP A 140 7.35 -17.79 4.01
CA TRP A 140 8.75 -17.59 4.43
C TRP A 140 8.96 -18.29 5.79
N VAL A 141 9.74 -19.36 5.79
CA VAL A 141 10.02 -20.13 7.01
C VAL A 141 11.28 -19.57 7.66
N MET A 142 11.20 -19.15 8.93
CA MET A 142 12.24 -19.36 9.97
C MET A 142 11.76 -18.90 11.35
N ASN A 143 11.70 -19.85 12.30
CA ASN A 143 12.24 -19.78 13.66
C ASN A 143 12.11 -21.16 14.33
N ASN A 144 13.06 -21.56 15.19
CA ASN A 144 13.08 -22.83 15.96
C ASN A 144 11.93 -22.99 16.99
N ARG A 145 10.88 -22.17 16.88
CA ARG A 145 9.76 -22.05 17.83
C ARG A 145 8.39 -22.37 17.21
N GLY A 146 8.36 -22.87 15.97
CA GLY A 146 7.11 -23.23 15.30
C GLY A 146 6.30 -22.05 14.74
N THR A 147 6.94 -20.90 14.55
CA THR A 147 6.32 -19.71 13.94
C THR A 147 6.73 -19.59 12.49
N VAL A 148 5.77 -19.38 11.60
CA VAL A 148 5.97 -19.22 10.16
C VAL A 148 5.52 -17.82 9.73
N ALA A 149 6.29 -17.18 8.84
CA ALA A 149 5.94 -15.88 8.31
C ALA A 149 5.13 -16.05 7.02
N VAL A 150 3.89 -15.58 7.02
CA VAL A 150 2.93 -15.72 5.92
C VAL A 150 2.64 -14.35 5.34
N THR A 151 2.68 -14.20 4.02
CA THR A 151 2.33 -12.94 3.34
C THR A 151 0.85 -12.95 2.95
N CYS A 152 0.01 -12.04 3.50
CA CYS A 152 -1.42 -11.98 3.12
C CYS A 152 -1.55 -11.67 1.62
N SER A 153 -2.37 -12.45 0.90
CA SER A 153 -2.65 -12.27 -0.53
C SER A 153 -3.47 -11.00 -0.84
N GLU A 154 -4.15 -10.44 0.16
CA GLU A 154 -4.94 -9.21 0.02
C GLU A 154 -4.11 -7.95 0.26
N CYS A 155 -3.40 -7.86 1.39
CA CYS A 155 -2.67 -6.66 1.79
C CYS A 155 -1.15 -6.74 1.63
N LEU A 156 -0.62 -7.87 1.18
CA LEU A 156 0.80 -8.13 0.91
C LEU A 156 1.75 -7.92 2.10
N ARG A 157 1.23 -7.79 3.32
CA ARG A 157 2.02 -7.71 4.56
C ARG A 157 2.29 -9.12 5.09
N THR A 158 3.51 -9.31 5.60
CA THR A 158 3.96 -10.56 6.21
C THR A 158 3.67 -10.56 7.70
N PHE A 159 2.93 -11.55 8.19
CA PHE A 159 2.55 -11.71 9.58
C PHE A 159 2.99 -13.08 10.12
N PRO A 160 3.27 -13.20 11.43
CA PRO A 160 3.64 -14.46 12.04
C PRO A 160 2.40 -15.32 12.30
N VAL A 161 2.47 -16.60 11.95
CA VAL A 161 1.47 -17.61 12.31
C VAL A 161 2.15 -18.65 13.20
N ALA A 162 1.61 -18.84 14.41
CA ALA A 162 2.04 -19.89 15.32
C ALA A 162 1.26 -21.19 15.05
N GLU A 163 1.82 -22.33 15.45
CA GLU A 163 1.11 -23.63 15.47
C GLU A 163 0.64 -24.13 14.10
N VAL A 164 1.49 -23.97 13.07
CA VAL A 164 1.18 -24.46 11.71
C VAL A 164 1.45 -25.95 11.53
N ALA A 165 0.58 -26.63 10.78
CA ALA A 165 0.72 -28.05 10.42
C ALA A 165 1.28 -28.22 9.00
N ARG A 166 1.80 -29.41 8.65
CA ARG A 166 2.09 -29.73 7.24
C ARG A 166 0.78 -29.76 6.43
N GLY A 167 0.85 -29.36 5.17
CA GLY A 167 -0.32 -29.25 4.29
C GLY A 167 -1.00 -27.89 4.36
N GLU A 168 -2.29 -27.85 4.08
CA GLU A 168 -3.08 -26.61 4.02
C GLU A 168 -3.34 -26.04 5.42
N ASN A 169 -3.14 -24.73 5.55
CA ASN A 169 -3.42 -23.96 6.76
C ASN A 169 -4.18 -22.69 6.39
N GLU A 170 -4.93 -22.18 7.37
CA GLU A 170 -5.57 -20.88 7.29
C GLU A 170 -5.16 -20.04 8.48
N ALA A 171 -4.95 -18.74 8.26
CA ALA A 171 -4.73 -17.79 9.33
C ALA A 171 -5.42 -16.46 9.02
N GLU A 172 -5.98 -15.84 10.05
CA GLU A 172 -6.45 -14.46 9.96
C GLU A 172 -5.22 -13.53 9.93
N CYS A 173 -5.15 -12.66 8.94
CA CYS A 173 -4.08 -11.68 8.87
C CYS A 173 -4.22 -10.61 9.94
N ASP A 174 -3.20 -10.49 10.80
CA ASP A 174 -3.07 -9.47 11.85
C ASP A 174 -3.32 -8.03 11.39
N PHE A 175 -3.19 -7.77 10.08
CA PHE A 175 -3.17 -6.43 9.53
C PHE A 175 -4.42 -6.00 8.76
N CYS A 176 -5.20 -6.93 8.23
CA CYS A 176 -6.41 -6.61 7.47
C CYS A 176 -7.57 -7.57 7.71
N SER A 177 -7.41 -8.56 8.60
CA SER A 177 -8.41 -9.59 8.90
C SER A 177 -8.84 -10.42 7.68
N CYS A 178 -8.05 -10.41 6.60
CA CYS A 178 -8.19 -11.35 5.49
C CYS A 178 -7.95 -12.78 6.02
N MET A 179 -8.78 -13.75 5.63
CA MET A 179 -8.42 -15.16 5.81
C MET A 179 -7.41 -15.56 4.74
N VAL A 180 -6.20 -15.94 5.14
CA VAL A 180 -5.11 -16.31 4.25
C VAL A 180 -4.97 -17.82 4.23
N ARG A 181 -5.06 -18.40 3.02
CA ARG A 181 -4.77 -19.82 2.77
C ARG A 181 -3.33 -19.99 2.33
N PHE A 182 -2.63 -20.95 2.94
CA PHE A 182 -1.26 -21.27 2.58
C PHE A 182 -0.98 -22.76 2.79
N GLU A 183 -0.03 -23.30 2.04
CA GLU A 183 0.38 -24.70 2.13
C GLU A 183 1.84 -24.82 2.57
N ILE A 184 2.12 -25.70 3.53
CA ILE A 184 3.48 -26.05 3.94
C ILE A 184 3.90 -27.33 3.22
N ILE A 185 4.67 -27.17 2.13
CA ILE A 185 5.20 -28.26 1.31
C ILE A 185 6.63 -28.57 1.77
N GLY A 186 6.83 -29.73 2.41
CA GLY A 186 8.14 -30.24 2.81
C GLY A 186 8.24 -30.63 4.29
N GLU A 187 9.39 -31.19 4.67
CA GLU A 187 9.68 -31.42 6.08
C GLU A 187 9.99 -30.09 6.76
N THR A 188 9.55 -29.93 8.00
CA THR A 188 9.89 -28.83 8.93
C THR A 188 11.38 -28.84 9.31
N ALA A 189 12.24 -29.22 8.37
CA ALA A 189 13.68 -29.36 8.49
C ALA A 189 14.34 -28.21 7.72
N ILE A 190 14.77 -27.21 8.51
CA ILE A 190 16.01 -26.46 8.37
C ILE A 190 16.47 -26.25 6.91
N GLY A 191 16.20 -25.05 6.39
CA GLY A 191 17.09 -24.41 5.42
C GLY A 191 17.02 -24.91 3.97
N LYS A 192 15.84 -24.91 3.35
CA LYS A 192 15.75 -24.83 1.88
C LYS A 192 14.78 -23.74 1.44
N VAL A 193 15.33 -22.76 0.73
CA VAL A 193 14.59 -21.80 -0.09
C VAL A 193 14.02 -22.59 -1.26
N PHE A 194 12.69 -22.73 -1.33
CA PHE A 194 12.04 -23.23 -2.53
C PHE A 194 11.64 -22.04 -3.41
N PRO A 195 11.95 -22.04 -4.71
CA PRO A 195 11.42 -21.04 -5.61
C PRO A 195 9.89 -21.13 -5.64
N ALA A 196 9.22 -19.99 -5.83
CA ALA A 196 7.79 -19.94 -6.06
C ALA A 196 7.43 -20.95 -7.15
N VAL A 197 6.63 -21.96 -6.80
CA VAL A 197 6.20 -22.99 -7.73
C VAL A 197 5.34 -22.31 -8.79
N SER A 198 5.77 -22.40 -10.04
CA SER A 198 5.01 -21.96 -11.21
C SER A 198 3.70 -22.75 -11.29
N VAL A 199 2.58 -22.04 -11.31
CA VAL A 199 1.26 -22.61 -11.59
C VAL A 199 1.23 -23.03 -13.06
N PRO A 200 1.03 -24.32 -13.41
CA PRO A 200 0.69 -24.68 -14.77
C PRO A 200 -0.67 -24.08 -15.09
N SER A 201 -0.74 -23.33 -16.19
CA SER A 201 -1.97 -22.86 -16.80
C SER A 201 -2.90 -24.04 -17.03
N VAL A 202 -4.05 -24.04 -16.34
CA VAL A 202 -5.10 -25.03 -16.61
C VAL A 202 -5.69 -24.67 -17.96
N ASP A 203 -5.45 -25.53 -18.94
CA ASP A 203 -6.05 -25.47 -20.26
C ASP A 203 -7.57 -25.44 -20.15
N SER A 204 -8.15 -24.36 -20.66
CA SER A 204 -9.56 -24.28 -20.98
C SER A 204 -9.84 -25.20 -22.16
N HIS A 205 -10.28 -26.42 -21.88
CA HIS A 205 -10.97 -27.24 -22.88
C HIS A 205 -12.48 -27.06 -22.75
N ILE A 206 -13.04 -26.79 -23.93
CA ILE A 206 -14.44 -26.70 -24.37
C ILE A 206 -15.30 -27.81 -23.78
#